data_AF-A0A022W177-F1
#
_entry.id   AF-A0A022W177-F1
#
_cell.length_a   1.000
_cell.length_b   1.000
_cell.length_c   1.000
_cell.angle_alpha   90.00
_cell.angle_beta   90.00
_cell.angle_gamma   90.00
#
_symmetry.space_group_name_H-M   'P 1'
#
loop_
_entity.id
_entity.type
_entity.pdbx_description
1 polymer ?
#
loop_
_entity_poly.entity_id
_entity_poly.type
_entity_poly.pdbx_seq_one_letter_code
_entity_poly.pdbx_strand_id
1 'polypeptide(L)'
;MEHGVDAPKYLDGMFSWVLFDKKENRVVAARDPIGITSFYQGWSSKTPGAVYFASELKSLHPVCDKIISFPPGHVYDSKTDTMTRYFQPKWWDPTNVPSAPVDYKMIREGLEKAVRKRLMAEVPYGVLLSGGLDSSLVASIAQRETLRMQAAQKELLQNGAANGTSPNGTDSGLVGIDDTNEISTVSTLPQLNSFSIGLPNAPDTKAAIEVAEFLGTKHHALTFTIEDGLNALSDVIYHLESYDVTTIRASTPMYLLSRKIKGMGVKMVLSGEGSDEIFGGYLYFHAAPDKAAFHTETVRRVKNLHLADCLRANKSTSAWGVEARVPFLDKQFLEDAMGIDPAEKMINKERIEKYILRKAFDTTDEPNTKPYLPEKYLWRQKEQFSDGVGYGWIDALKDNAELHVTDEMMKNPKPEWGDDIPDSKEAYWYRMMFDEHFPPYCASTVSRWTPTWSKQTDPSGRFV
;
A
#
# COMPACT_ATOMS: atom_id res chain seq x y z
N MET A 1 -23.55 -22.04 0.33
CA MET A 1 -22.20 -21.58 -0.07
C MET A 1 -21.41 -22.79 -0.56
N GLU A 2 -21.00 -22.84 -1.82
CA GLU A 2 -20.24 -23.98 -2.40
C GLU A 2 -18.91 -24.23 -1.67
N HIS A 3 -18.14 -23.16 -1.43
CA HIS A 3 -16.85 -23.25 -0.75
C HIS A 3 -16.89 -22.89 0.74
N GLY A 4 -18.07 -22.61 1.32
CA GLY A 4 -18.21 -22.30 2.75
C GLY A 4 -17.18 -21.27 3.28
N VAL A 5 -16.46 -21.63 4.35
CA VAL A 5 -15.40 -20.80 4.95
C VAL A 5 -14.11 -20.77 4.13
N ASP A 6 -13.96 -21.67 3.16
CA ASP A 6 -12.80 -21.74 2.28
C ASP A 6 -12.91 -20.79 1.09
N ALA A 7 -14.06 -20.14 0.87
CA ALA A 7 -14.27 -19.19 -0.22
C ALA A 7 -13.14 -18.15 -0.39
N PRO A 8 -12.58 -17.53 0.69
CA PRO A 8 -11.47 -16.58 0.55
C PRO A 8 -10.20 -17.15 -0.10
N LYS A 9 -9.99 -18.47 -0.09
CA LYS A 9 -8.80 -19.11 -0.70
C LYS A 9 -8.79 -18.98 -2.22
N TYR A 10 -9.97 -18.86 -2.82
CA TYR A 10 -10.20 -18.80 -4.26
C TYR A 10 -10.24 -17.36 -4.81
N LEU A 11 -10.19 -16.36 -3.94
CA LEU A 11 -10.20 -14.95 -4.34
C LEU A 11 -8.76 -14.47 -4.59
N ASP A 12 -8.54 -13.86 -5.76
CA ASP A 12 -7.30 -13.15 -6.09
C ASP A 12 -7.57 -11.64 -6.12
N GLY A 13 -7.19 -10.95 -5.06
CA GLY A 13 -7.44 -9.52 -4.92
C GLY A 13 -7.34 -9.02 -3.48
N MET A 14 -7.68 -7.76 -3.31
CA MET A 14 -7.82 -7.10 -2.01
C MET A 14 -9.30 -7.01 -1.66
N PHE A 15 -9.67 -7.40 -0.44
CA PHE A 15 -11.07 -7.48 -0.02
C PHE A 15 -11.20 -7.52 1.51
N SER A 16 -12.31 -6.95 1.97
CA SER A 16 -12.91 -7.23 3.26
C SER A 16 -14.41 -7.34 3.05
N TRP A 17 -15.04 -8.38 3.59
CA TRP A 17 -16.47 -8.60 3.41
C TRP A 17 -17.12 -9.27 4.61
N VAL A 18 -18.43 -9.05 4.72
CA VAL A 18 -19.33 -9.74 5.64
C VAL A 18 -20.49 -10.29 4.81
N LEU A 19 -20.72 -11.60 4.92
CA LEU A 19 -21.80 -12.30 4.24
C LEU A 19 -22.75 -12.86 5.29
N PHE A 20 -24.03 -12.52 5.17
CA PHE A 20 -25.09 -13.11 5.98
C PHE A 20 -25.91 -14.10 5.15
N ASP A 21 -25.85 -15.37 5.53
CA ASP A 21 -26.68 -16.42 4.99
C ASP A 21 -27.97 -16.52 5.81
N LYS A 22 -29.05 -16.00 5.23
CA LYS A 22 -30.38 -16.02 5.85
C LYS A 22 -30.92 -17.43 6.08
N LYS A 23 -30.58 -18.40 5.22
CA LYS A 23 -31.10 -19.78 5.35
C LYS A 23 -30.48 -20.48 6.54
N GLU A 24 -29.18 -20.28 6.73
CA GLU A 24 -28.39 -20.89 7.80
C GLU A 24 -28.32 -20.03 9.07
N ASN A 25 -28.91 -18.83 9.04
CA ASN A 25 -28.74 -17.78 10.05
C ASN A 25 -27.27 -17.60 10.47
N ARG A 26 -26.39 -17.46 9.47
CA ARG A 26 -24.94 -17.52 9.64
C ARG A 26 -24.27 -16.30 9.03
N VAL A 27 -23.46 -15.62 9.82
CA VAL A 27 -22.51 -14.62 9.38
C VAL A 27 -21.14 -15.27 9.13
N VAL A 28 -20.55 -14.96 7.98
CA VAL A 28 -19.15 -15.24 7.65
C VAL A 28 -18.49 -13.91 7.28
N ALA A 29 -17.29 -13.65 7.76
CA ALA A 29 -16.53 -12.47 7.37
C ALA A 29 -15.10 -12.85 7.03
N ALA A 30 -14.46 -12.16 6.08
CA ALA A 30 -13.07 -12.44 5.73
C ALA A 30 -12.33 -11.17 5.31
N ARG A 31 -11.00 -11.22 5.45
CA ARG A 31 -10.06 -10.18 5.04
C ARG A 31 -8.95 -10.78 4.19
N ASP A 32 -8.54 -10.04 3.16
CA ASP A 32 -7.52 -10.44 2.20
C ASP A 32 -6.20 -10.92 2.83
N PRO A 33 -5.37 -11.69 2.07
CA PRO A 33 -4.19 -12.37 2.58
C PRO A 33 -3.19 -11.52 3.38
N ILE A 34 -2.98 -10.27 2.95
CA ILE A 34 -1.95 -9.37 3.49
C ILE A 34 -2.56 -8.26 4.36
N GLY A 35 -3.85 -7.97 4.19
CA GLY A 35 -4.55 -6.90 4.89
C GLY A 35 -4.40 -5.57 4.16
N ILE A 36 -4.44 -5.61 2.83
CA ILE A 36 -4.42 -4.43 1.96
C ILE A 36 -5.61 -3.53 2.27
N THR A 37 -6.80 -4.13 2.46
CA THR A 37 -7.98 -3.42 2.95
C THR A 37 -7.96 -3.31 4.47
N SER A 38 -8.46 -2.22 5.03
CA SER A 38 -8.73 -2.09 6.46
C SER A 38 -10.03 -2.80 6.85
N PHE A 39 -10.02 -3.49 8.01
CA PHE A 39 -11.18 -4.20 8.53
C PHE A 39 -11.04 -4.47 10.03
N TYR A 40 -12.13 -4.26 10.77
CA TYR A 40 -12.19 -4.35 12.22
C TYR A 40 -13.40 -5.17 12.67
N GLN A 41 -13.26 -5.79 13.84
CA GLN A 41 -14.31 -6.53 14.52
C GLN A 41 -14.50 -5.96 15.92
N GLY A 42 -15.76 -5.79 16.34
CA GLY A 42 -16.11 -5.19 17.61
C GLY A 42 -17.18 -5.96 18.38
N TRP A 43 -17.20 -5.75 19.69
CA TRP A 43 -18.18 -6.29 20.64
C TRP A 43 -18.60 -5.21 21.63
N SER A 44 -19.79 -5.40 22.22
CA SER A 44 -20.36 -4.49 23.21
C SER A 44 -20.97 -5.26 24.36
N SER A 45 -20.63 -4.91 25.60
CA SER A 45 -21.28 -5.40 26.81
C SER A 45 -22.77 -5.07 26.88
N LYS A 46 -23.22 -4.03 26.14
CA LYS A 46 -24.63 -3.63 26.06
C LYS A 46 -25.46 -4.54 25.15
N THR A 47 -24.83 -5.25 24.22
CA THR A 47 -25.49 -6.19 23.29
C THR A 47 -24.74 -7.53 23.26
N PRO A 48 -24.79 -8.31 24.36
CA PRO A 48 -24.10 -9.59 24.43
C PRO A 48 -24.51 -10.53 23.28
N GLY A 49 -23.51 -11.15 22.64
CA GLY A 49 -23.71 -12.04 21.49
C GLY A 49 -23.79 -11.34 20.13
N ALA A 50 -23.90 -10.00 20.09
CA ALA A 50 -23.75 -9.26 18.85
C ALA A 50 -22.27 -9.13 18.47
N VAL A 51 -22.00 -9.22 17.17
CA VAL A 51 -20.67 -9.02 16.59
C VAL A 51 -20.77 -7.91 15.54
N TYR A 52 -19.89 -6.93 15.64
CA TYR A 52 -19.84 -5.78 14.77
C TYR A 52 -18.65 -5.88 13.83
N PHE A 53 -18.82 -5.40 12.61
CA PHE A 53 -17.76 -5.33 11.60
C PHE A 53 -17.80 -3.97 10.93
N ALA A 54 -16.63 -3.39 10.68
CA ALA A 54 -16.52 -2.15 9.93
C ALA A 54 -15.15 -2.08 9.23
N SER A 55 -15.07 -1.30 8.14
CA SER A 55 -13.78 -1.01 7.49
C SER A 55 -12.86 -0.20 8.42
N GLU A 56 -13.44 0.64 9.28
CA GLU A 56 -12.72 1.64 10.06
C GLU A 56 -13.18 1.64 11.54
N LEU A 57 -12.22 1.75 12.46
CA LEU A 57 -12.45 1.76 13.91
C LEU A 57 -13.36 2.92 14.35
N LYS A 58 -13.31 4.06 13.65
CA LYS A 58 -14.14 5.25 13.88
C LYS A 58 -15.64 4.94 13.85
N SER A 59 -16.06 3.91 13.12
CA SER A 59 -17.46 3.45 13.09
C SER A 59 -17.85 2.54 14.26
N LEU A 60 -16.88 1.95 14.96
CA LEU A 60 -17.11 0.95 16.00
C LEU A 60 -16.97 1.51 17.42
N HIS A 61 -16.00 2.39 17.68
CA HIS A 61 -15.74 2.90 19.04
C HIS A 61 -16.92 3.61 19.73
N PRO A 62 -17.94 4.17 19.03
CA PRO A 62 -19.11 4.74 19.70
C PRO A 62 -20.07 3.67 20.28
N VAL A 63 -20.01 2.43 19.79
CA VAL A 63 -20.98 1.37 20.12
C VAL A 63 -20.34 0.11 20.71
N CYS A 64 -19.04 -0.09 20.49
CA CYS A 64 -18.26 -1.22 21.00
C CYS A 64 -17.38 -0.78 22.18
N ASP A 65 -17.16 -1.68 23.14
CA ASP A 65 -16.18 -1.51 24.23
C ASP A 65 -14.91 -2.37 24.02
N LYS A 66 -14.97 -3.30 23.09
CA LYS A 66 -13.82 -4.09 22.63
C LYS A 66 -13.77 -4.07 21.11
N ILE A 67 -12.62 -3.70 20.55
CA ILE A 67 -12.36 -3.67 19.11
C ILE A 67 -11.01 -4.31 18.84
N ILE A 68 -10.93 -5.12 17.79
CA ILE A 68 -9.67 -5.63 17.25
C ILE A 68 -9.56 -5.30 15.77
N SER A 69 -8.34 -5.15 15.26
CA SER A 69 -8.12 -5.27 13.82
C SER A 69 -8.41 -6.70 13.40
N PHE A 70 -9.28 -6.89 12.41
CA PHE A 70 -9.58 -8.21 11.89
C PHE A 70 -8.31 -8.76 11.21
N PRO A 71 -7.73 -9.88 11.65
CA PRO A 71 -6.42 -10.32 11.19
C PRO A 71 -6.41 -10.65 9.68
N PRO A 72 -5.38 -10.23 8.93
CA PRO A 72 -5.24 -10.55 7.50
C PRO A 72 -5.22 -12.05 7.20
N GLY A 73 -5.80 -12.47 6.09
CA GLY A 73 -5.81 -13.88 5.68
C GLY A 73 -6.61 -14.80 6.60
N HIS A 74 -7.58 -14.25 7.34
CA HIS A 74 -8.48 -15.01 8.22
C HIS A 74 -9.94 -14.93 7.76
N VAL A 75 -10.71 -15.91 8.20
CA VAL A 75 -12.16 -15.99 8.05
C VAL A 75 -12.81 -16.18 9.43
N TYR A 76 -13.87 -15.44 9.69
CA TYR A 76 -14.76 -15.57 10.84
C TYR A 76 -15.97 -16.43 10.45
N ASP A 77 -16.40 -17.31 11.36
CA ASP A 77 -17.65 -18.03 11.23
C ASP A 77 -18.48 -17.93 12.52
N SER A 78 -19.66 -17.32 12.44
CA SER A 78 -20.60 -17.22 13.56
C SER A 78 -21.15 -18.55 14.05
N LYS A 79 -21.10 -19.63 13.26
CA LYS A 79 -21.56 -20.96 13.72
C LYS A 79 -20.64 -21.54 14.80
N THR A 80 -19.34 -21.30 14.68
CA THR A 80 -18.34 -21.78 15.62
C THR A 80 -17.83 -20.67 16.54
N ASP A 81 -18.11 -19.41 16.21
CA ASP A 81 -17.55 -18.21 16.82
C ASP A 81 -16.01 -18.20 16.83
N THR A 82 -15.42 -18.68 15.73
CA THR A 82 -13.96 -18.81 15.60
C THR A 82 -13.40 -18.07 14.40
N MET A 83 -12.19 -17.56 14.57
CA MET A 83 -11.35 -17.02 13.51
C MET A 83 -10.34 -18.06 13.05
N THR A 84 -10.35 -18.39 11.76
CA THR A 84 -9.42 -19.38 11.18
C THR A 84 -8.58 -18.73 10.09
N ARG A 85 -7.27 -18.98 10.11
CA ARG A 85 -6.38 -18.52 9.04
C ARG A 85 -6.54 -19.40 7.80
N TYR A 86 -6.85 -18.79 6.66
CA TYR A 86 -6.96 -19.49 5.38
C TYR A 86 -5.72 -19.31 4.49
N PHE A 87 -4.92 -18.27 4.72
CA PHE A 87 -3.70 -17.98 3.96
C PHE A 87 -2.44 -18.42 4.72
N GLN A 88 -1.67 -19.34 4.15
CA GLN A 88 -0.45 -19.89 4.75
C GLN A 88 0.64 -20.01 3.67
N PRO A 89 1.32 -18.91 3.33
CA PRO A 89 2.36 -18.93 2.31
C PRO A 89 3.60 -19.67 2.80
N LYS A 90 4.33 -20.31 1.87
CA LYS A 90 5.50 -21.15 2.21
C LYS A 90 6.66 -20.34 2.80
N TRP A 91 6.78 -19.08 2.41
CA TRP A 91 7.83 -18.16 2.83
C TRP A 91 7.65 -17.62 4.27
N TRP A 92 6.56 -17.96 4.97
CA TRP A 92 6.36 -17.60 6.39
C TRP A 92 7.01 -18.54 7.39
N ASP A 93 7.37 -19.74 6.99
CA ASP A 93 7.99 -20.71 7.89
C ASP A 93 9.40 -20.22 8.25
N PRO A 94 9.66 -19.86 9.53
CA PRO A 94 10.98 -19.35 9.94
C PRO A 94 12.08 -20.41 9.83
N THR A 95 11.73 -21.69 9.72
CA THR A 95 12.70 -22.78 9.51
C THR A 95 13.09 -22.96 8.04
N ASN A 96 12.33 -22.34 7.13
CA ASN A 96 12.52 -22.48 5.68
C ASN A 96 13.04 -21.16 5.08
N VAL A 97 14.36 -21.00 5.07
CA VAL A 97 15.01 -19.91 4.32
C VAL A 97 15.06 -20.32 2.85
N PRO A 98 14.44 -19.56 1.93
CA PRO A 98 14.40 -19.92 0.52
C PRO A 98 15.80 -19.99 -0.11
N SER A 99 15.92 -20.80 -1.15
CA SER A 99 17.18 -21.02 -1.90
C SER A 99 16.97 -21.08 -3.42
N ALA A 100 15.79 -20.67 -3.90
CA ALA A 100 15.53 -20.67 -5.33
C ALA A 100 16.43 -19.64 -6.03
N PRO A 101 17.06 -19.99 -7.17
CA PRO A 101 17.87 -19.04 -7.92
C PRO A 101 17.01 -17.87 -8.42
N VAL A 102 17.64 -16.70 -8.59
CA VAL A 102 16.96 -15.53 -9.14
C VAL A 102 16.64 -15.74 -10.62
N ASP A 103 15.39 -15.52 -10.99
CA ASP A 103 14.94 -15.37 -12.38
C ASP A 103 14.41 -13.95 -12.57
N TYR A 104 15.20 -13.14 -13.28
CA TYR A 104 14.89 -11.74 -13.56
C TYR A 104 13.64 -11.57 -14.45
N LYS A 105 13.38 -12.52 -15.37
CA LYS A 105 12.19 -12.48 -16.22
C LYS A 105 10.94 -12.80 -15.40
N MET A 106 11.02 -13.78 -14.51
CA MET A 106 9.92 -14.07 -13.59
C MET A 106 9.52 -12.84 -12.77
N ILE A 107 10.49 -12.10 -12.21
CA ILE A 107 10.20 -10.85 -11.47
C ILE A 107 9.51 -9.82 -12.38
N ARG A 108 10.05 -9.61 -13.58
CA ARG A 108 9.53 -8.63 -14.53
C ARG A 108 8.11 -8.98 -14.97
N GLU A 109 7.92 -10.17 -15.54
CA GLU A 109 6.65 -10.65 -16.08
C GLU A 109 5.59 -10.85 -14.97
N GLY A 110 6.03 -11.27 -13.77
CA GLY A 110 5.18 -11.39 -12.59
C GLY A 110 4.61 -10.03 -12.17
N LEU A 111 5.45 -8.99 -12.10
CA LEU A 111 4.97 -7.63 -11.77
C LEU A 111 4.13 -7.06 -12.91
N GLU A 112 4.47 -7.32 -14.18
CA GLU A 112 3.64 -6.93 -15.32
C GLU A 112 2.24 -7.52 -15.24
N LYS A 113 2.14 -8.82 -14.95
CA LYS A 113 0.87 -9.51 -14.75
C LYS A 113 0.11 -8.92 -13.56
N ALA A 114 0.79 -8.66 -12.44
CA ALA A 114 0.18 -8.08 -11.25
C ALA A 114 -0.42 -6.69 -11.50
N VAL A 115 0.26 -5.83 -12.28
CA VAL A 115 -0.25 -4.53 -12.69
C VAL A 115 -1.43 -4.69 -13.65
N ARG A 116 -1.31 -5.56 -14.66
CA ARG A 116 -2.38 -5.79 -15.66
C ARG A 116 -3.70 -6.18 -15.01
N LYS A 117 -3.70 -7.14 -14.08
CA LYS A 117 -4.88 -7.55 -13.31
C LYS A 117 -5.57 -6.38 -12.59
N ARG A 118 -4.77 -5.41 -12.13
CA ARG A 118 -5.24 -4.25 -11.36
C ARG A 118 -5.60 -3.05 -12.23
N LEU A 119 -5.50 -3.15 -13.56
CA LEU A 119 -6.03 -2.14 -14.49
C LEU A 119 -7.53 -2.31 -14.78
N MET A 120 -8.17 -3.40 -14.33
CA MET A 120 -9.60 -3.64 -14.47
C MET A 120 -10.42 -2.54 -13.77
N ALA A 121 -10.95 -1.59 -14.53
CA ALA A 121 -11.75 -0.49 -14.01
C ALA A 121 -12.66 0.09 -15.10
N GLU A 122 -13.93 0.30 -14.77
CA GLU A 122 -14.90 1.01 -15.64
C GLU A 122 -14.89 2.53 -15.41
N VAL A 123 -14.01 3.01 -14.52
CA VAL A 123 -13.94 4.40 -14.06
C VAL A 123 -12.56 4.99 -14.32
N PRO A 124 -12.43 6.33 -14.42
CA PRO A 124 -11.13 6.97 -14.58
C PRO A 124 -10.16 6.59 -13.47
N TYR A 125 -9.00 6.10 -13.88
CA TYR A 125 -7.90 5.72 -13.00
C TYR A 125 -6.60 6.48 -13.34
N GLY A 126 -5.62 6.39 -12.46
CA GLY A 126 -4.27 6.87 -12.70
C GLY A 126 -3.21 6.12 -11.90
N VAL A 127 -2.02 6.69 -11.81
CA VAL A 127 -0.90 6.13 -11.06
C VAL A 127 -0.29 7.17 -10.14
N LEU A 128 0.10 6.77 -8.93
CA LEU A 128 0.95 7.59 -8.08
C LEU A 128 2.40 7.47 -8.59
N LEU A 129 3.10 8.60 -8.71
CA LEU A 129 4.44 8.66 -9.27
C LEU A 129 5.30 9.62 -8.44
N SER A 130 6.19 9.09 -7.59
CA SER A 130 7.14 9.91 -6.81
C SER A 130 8.49 10.09 -7.50
N GLY A 131 8.73 9.42 -8.63
CA GLY A 131 10.06 9.35 -9.24
C GLY A 131 11.04 8.41 -8.50
N GLY A 132 10.59 7.72 -7.46
CA GLY A 132 11.27 6.56 -6.89
C GLY A 132 11.11 5.31 -7.77
N LEU A 133 11.98 4.31 -7.60
CA LEU A 133 11.98 3.08 -8.41
C LEU A 133 10.59 2.43 -8.51
N ASP A 134 9.94 2.22 -7.36
CA ASP A 134 8.78 1.34 -7.24
C ASP A 134 7.55 1.90 -7.96
N SER A 135 7.18 3.15 -7.65
CA SER A 135 6.07 3.84 -8.31
C SER A 135 6.35 4.06 -9.80
N SER A 136 7.61 4.28 -10.17
CA SER A 136 8.00 4.50 -11.57
C SER A 136 7.87 3.22 -12.38
N LEU A 137 8.24 2.06 -11.83
CA LEU A 137 8.01 0.77 -12.49
C LEU A 137 6.52 0.48 -12.67
N VAL A 138 5.71 0.70 -11.63
CA VAL A 138 4.24 0.54 -11.72
C VAL A 138 3.66 1.47 -12.79
N ALA A 139 4.06 2.74 -12.82
CA ALA A 139 3.62 3.71 -13.83
C ALA A 139 4.06 3.30 -15.24
N SER A 140 5.30 2.81 -15.40
CA SER A 140 5.83 2.37 -16.69
C SER A 140 5.06 1.19 -17.25
N ILE A 141 4.80 0.17 -16.43
CA ILE A 141 4.02 -1.00 -16.81
C ILE A 141 2.59 -0.60 -17.13
N ALA A 142 1.94 0.21 -16.28
CA ALA A 142 0.58 0.68 -16.52
C ALA A 142 0.46 1.47 -17.84
N GLN A 143 1.47 2.29 -18.17
CA GLN A 143 1.51 3.03 -19.43
C GLN A 143 1.69 2.10 -20.63
N ARG A 144 2.55 1.08 -20.54
CA ARG A 144 2.71 0.06 -21.60
C ARG A 144 1.41 -0.68 -21.87
N GLU A 145 0.73 -1.13 -20.83
CA GLU A 145 -0.57 -1.80 -20.95
C GLU A 145 -1.64 -0.84 -21.52
N THR A 146 -1.63 0.43 -21.12
CA THR A 146 -2.53 1.45 -21.67
C THR A 146 -2.31 1.65 -23.17
N LEU A 147 -1.05 1.78 -23.61
CA LEU A 147 -0.70 1.90 -25.03
C LEU A 147 -1.04 0.64 -25.81
N ARG A 148 -0.84 -0.55 -25.22
CA ARG A 148 -1.22 -1.84 -25.82
C ARG A 148 -2.73 -1.93 -26.05
N MET A 149 -3.54 -1.54 -25.06
CA MET A 149 -5.00 -1.50 -25.19
C MET A 149 -5.47 -0.50 -26.25
N GLN A 150 -4.87 0.69 -26.29
CA GLN A 150 -5.18 1.70 -27.33
C GLN A 150 -4.83 1.21 -28.74
N ALA A 151 -3.70 0.51 -28.91
CA ALA A 151 -3.32 -0.08 -30.20
C ALA A 151 -4.31 -1.17 -30.63
N ALA A 152 -4.63 -2.10 -29.73
CA ALA A 152 -5.61 -3.17 -30.00
C ALA A 152 -7.00 -2.61 -30.36
N GLN A 153 -7.45 -1.57 -29.65
CA GLN A 153 -8.69 -0.87 -29.98
C GLN A 153 -8.65 -0.25 -31.39
N LYS A 154 -7.54 0.40 -31.75
CA LYS A 154 -7.37 1.01 -33.08
C LYS A 154 -7.41 -0.04 -34.18
N GLU A 155 -6.79 -1.19 -33.99
CA GLU A 155 -6.83 -2.31 -34.93
C GLU A 155 -8.25 -2.89 -35.08
N LEU A 156 -8.98 -3.08 -33.98
CA LEU A 156 -10.38 -3.53 -34.02
C LEU A 156 -11.29 -2.57 -34.78
N LEU A 157 -11.14 -1.26 -34.55
CA LEU A 157 -11.89 -0.22 -35.24
C LEU A 157 -11.54 -0.16 -36.74
N GLN A 158 -10.27 -0.36 -37.10
CA GLN A 158 -9.81 -0.40 -38.50
C GLN A 158 -10.30 -1.66 -39.24
N ASN A 159 -10.45 -2.78 -38.55
CA ASN A 159 -10.91 -4.04 -39.12
C ASN A 159 -12.44 -4.16 -39.23
N GLY A 160 -13.20 -3.08 -38.97
CA GLY A 160 -14.64 -3.02 -39.24
C GLY A 160 -15.54 -3.75 -38.24
N ALA A 161 -15.00 -4.22 -37.11
CA ALA A 161 -15.77 -4.84 -36.02
C ALA A 161 -16.46 -3.79 -35.13
N ALA A 162 -17.13 -2.81 -35.76
CA ALA A 162 -17.86 -1.76 -35.07
C ALA A 162 -19.35 -2.10 -35.07
N ASN A 163 -19.74 -3.10 -34.26
CA ASN A 163 -21.07 -3.23 -33.65
C ASN A 163 -21.05 -4.42 -32.70
N GLY A 164 -20.58 -4.20 -31.48
CA GLY A 164 -20.73 -5.15 -30.37
C GLY A 164 -22.18 -5.17 -29.84
N THR A 165 -23.16 -5.43 -30.70
CA THR A 165 -24.43 -6.01 -30.22
C THR A 165 -24.30 -7.52 -30.35
N SER A 166 -24.01 -8.18 -29.23
CA SER A 166 -24.22 -9.63 -29.14
C SER A 166 -25.72 -9.89 -29.40
N PRO A 167 -26.11 -10.89 -30.23
CA PRO A 167 -27.51 -11.18 -30.53
C PRO A 167 -28.34 -11.60 -29.31
N ASN A 168 -27.69 -11.85 -28.16
CA ASN A 168 -28.33 -12.20 -26.91
C ASN A 168 -27.96 -11.17 -25.83
N GLY A 169 -28.90 -10.27 -25.52
CA GLY A 169 -28.73 -9.15 -24.61
C GLY A 169 -28.56 -9.54 -23.13
N THR A 170 -27.35 -9.98 -22.78
CA THR A 170 -26.85 -10.03 -21.40
C THR A 170 -25.37 -9.69 -21.40
N ASP A 171 -25.03 -8.41 -21.47
CA ASP A 171 -23.64 -7.96 -21.30
C ASP A 171 -23.44 -7.50 -19.86
N SER A 172 -22.97 -8.43 -19.03
CA SER A 172 -22.44 -8.17 -17.68
C SER A 172 -20.92 -8.35 -17.66
N GLY A 173 -20.25 -8.15 -18.80
CA GLY A 173 -18.81 -8.29 -18.93
C GLY A 173 -18.06 -7.14 -18.26
N LEU A 174 -17.27 -7.47 -17.23
CA LEU A 174 -16.34 -6.55 -16.55
C LEU A 174 -15.50 -5.77 -17.57
N VAL A 175 -15.42 -4.44 -17.48
CA VAL A 175 -14.51 -3.63 -18.32
C VAL A 175 -13.06 -3.81 -17.85
N GLY A 176 -12.20 -4.36 -18.71
CA GLY A 176 -10.79 -4.58 -18.41
C GLY A 176 -10.13 -5.68 -19.25
N ILE A 177 -8.90 -6.05 -18.86
CA ILE A 177 -8.24 -7.27 -19.34
C ILE A 177 -8.39 -8.33 -18.25
N ASP A 178 -8.89 -9.50 -18.61
CA ASP A 178 -8.97 -10.62 -17.68
C ASP A 178 -7.63 -11.37 -17.55
N ASP A 179 -7.60 -12.37 -16.66
CA ASP A 179 -6.40 -13.17 -16.38
C ASP A 179 -5.89 -13.97 -17.59
N THR A 180 -6.70 -14.09 -18.65
CA THR A 180 -6.38 -14.80 -19.89
C THR A 180 -5.85 -13.89 -20.98
N ASN A 181 -5.66 -12.60 -20.67
CA ASN A 181 -5.14 -11.58 -21.59
C ASN A 181 -6.12 -11.24 -22.74
N GLU A 182 -7.40 -11.56 -22.58
CA GLU A 182 -8.48 -11.18 -23.50
C GLU A 182 -9.13 -9.86 -23.06
N ILE A 183 -9.59 -9.05 -24.03
CA ILE A 183 -10.23 -7.75 -23.80
C ILE A 183 -11.76 -7.98 -23.89
N SER A 184 -12.47 -7.85 -22.76
CA SER A 184 -13.90 -8.17 -22.65
C SER A 184 -14.83 -7.04 -23.14
N THR A 185 -14.56 -5.79 -22.77
CA THR A 185 -15.39 -4.62 -23.13
C THR A 185 -14.52 -3.37 -23.29
N VAL A 186 -14.77 -2.61 -24.38
CA VAL A 186 -13.88 -1.52 -24.82
C VAL A 186 -14.54 -0.16 -24.55
N SER A 187 -14.17 0.49 -23.45
CA SER A 187 -14.42 1.92 -23.25
C SER A 187 -13.25 2.75 -23.77
N THR A 188 -13.49 3.97 -24.25
CA THR A 188 -12.43 4.88 -24.73
C THR A 188 -11.49 5.22 -23.58
N LEU A 189 -10.30 4.61 -23.54
CA LEU A 189 -9.34 4.82 -22.45
C LEU A 189 -8.60 6.16 -22.65
N PRO A 190 -8.80 7.15 -21.77
CA PRO A 190 -8.06 8.40 -21.84
C PRO A 190 -6.56 8.16 -21.59
N GLN A 191 -5.73 9.12 -21.99
CA GLN A 191 -4.30 9.13 -21.64
C GLN A 191 -4.10 8.88 -20.14
N LEU A 192 -3.15 8.01 -19.78
CA LEU A 192 -2.88 7.68 -18.39
C LEU A 192 -2.46 8.92 -17.60
N ASN A 193 -3.17 9.20 -16.51
CA ASN A 193 -2.83 10.27 -15.58
C ASN A 193 -1.82 9.76 -14.54
N SER A 194 -0.76 10.53 -14.30
CA SER A 194 0.18 10.27 -13.22
C SER A 194 0.19 11.44 -12.23
N PHE A 195 0.33 11.16 -10.94
CA PHE A 195 0.17 12.14 -9.87
C PHE A 195 1.36 12.12 -8.91
N SER A 196 1.90 13.30 -8.61
CA SER A 196 2.91 13.51 -7.57
C SER A 196 2.48 14.62 -6.62
N ILE A 197 2.99 14.60 -5.39
CA ILE A 197 2.82 15.71 -4.44
C ILE A 197 4.13 15.99 -3.70
N GLY A 198 4.41 17.26 -3.44
CA GLY A 198 5.52 17.69 -2.60
C GLY A 198 5.42 19.16 -2.21
N LEU A 199 6.33 19.61 -1.35
CA LEU A 199 6.59 21.03 -1.16
C LEU A 199 7.13 21.63 -2.48
N PRO A 200 7.03 22.97 -2.67
CA PRO A 200 7.66 23.62 -3.80
C PRO A 200 9.14 23.23 -3.94
N ASN A 201 9.57 22.84 -5.14
CA ASN A 201 10.93 22.40 -5.47
C ASN A 201 11.41 21.08 -4.84
N ALA A 202 10.49 20.26 -4.30
CA ALA A 202 10.83 18.96 -3.73
C ALA A 202 11.59 18.05 -4.74
N PRO A 203 12.59 17.28 -4.29
CA PRO A 203 13.35 16.35 -5.15
C PRO A 203 12.47 15.34 -5.90
N ASP A 204 11.47 14.76 -5.22
CA ASP A 204 10.56 13.78 -5.82
C ASP A 204 9.73 14.40 -6.95
N THR A 205 9.31 15.66 -6.81
CA THR A 205 8.57 16.35 -7.86
C THR A 205 9.40 16.45 -9.15
N LYS A 206 10.69 16.77 -9.05
CA LYS A 206 11.58 16.84 -10.22
C LYS A 206 11.73 15.46 -10.87
N ALA A 207 12.01 14.44 -10.07
CA ALA A 207 12.14 13.08 -10.57
C ALA A 207 10.85 12.55 -11.22
N ALA A 208 9.69 12.82 -10.61
CA ALA A 208 8.39 12.42 -11.13
C ALA A 208 8.09 13.07 -12.48
N ILE A 209 8.39 14.36 -12.66
CA ILE A 209 8.22 15.07 -13.93
C ILE A 209 9.05 14.40 -15.03
N GLU A 210 10.34 14.18 -14.79
CA GLU A 210 11.25 13.61 -15.79
C GLU A 210 10.90 12.15 -16.15
N VAL A 211 10.46 11.35 -15.16
CA VAL A 211 9.92 10.01 -15.43
C VAL A 211 8.62 10.10 -16.23
N ALA A 212 7.72 11.02 -15.89
CA ALA A 212 6.46 11.16 -16.59
C ALA A 212 6.62 11.60 -18.05
N GLU A 213 7.58 12.48 -18.32
CA GLU A 213 8.00 12.90 -19.67
C GLU A 213 8.52 11.72 -20.47
N PHE A 214 9.39 10.89 -19.88
CA PHE A 214 9.89 9.67 -20.52
C PHE A 214 8.76 8.69 -20.85
N LEU A 215 7.78 8.54 -19.95
CA LEU A 215 6.64 7.62 -20.15
C LEU A 215 5.55 8.18 -21.08
N GLY A 216 5.48 9.49 -21.29
CA GLY A 216 4.40 10.15 -22.04
C GLY A 216 3.05 10.17 -21.32
N THR A 217 3.06 10.13 -19.98
CA THR A 217 1.83 10.22 -19.16
C THR A 217 1.37 11.67 -19.01
N LYS A 218 0.06 11.88 -18.77
CA LYS A 218 -0.46 13.20 -18.39
C LYS A 218 -0.14 13.44 -16.91
N HIS A 219 0.98 14.10 -16.64
CA HIS A 219 1.45 14.31 -15.27
C HIS A 219 0.78 15.50 -14.59
N HIS A 220 0.42 15.31 -13.33
CA HIS A 220 -0.08 16.33 -12.42
C HIS A 220 0.89 16.45 -11.25
N ALA A 221 1.81 17.40 -11.34
CA ALA A 221 2.74 17.75 -10.27
C ALA A 221 2.05 18.71 -9.29
N LEU A 222 1.52 18.17 -8.19
CA LEU A 222 0.75 18.92 -7.22
C LEU A 222 1.66 19.40 -6.08
N THR A 223 1.33 20.55 -5.50
CA THR A 223 2.08 21.10 -4.35
C THR A 223 1.20 21.23 -3.12
N PHE A 224 1.78 21.24 -1.94
CA PHE A 224 1.12 21.67 -0.70
C PHE A 224 2.05 22.57 0.10
N THR A 225 1.50 23.36 1.01
CA THR A 225 2.27 24.18 1.95
C THR A 225 2.45 23.45 3.28
N ILE A 226 3.43 23.88 4.08
CA ILE A 226 3.61 23.36 5.45
C ILE A 226 2.33 23.59 6.26
N GLU A 227 1.69 24.76 6.11
CA GLU A 227 0.43 25.09 6.78
C GLU A 227 -0.71 24.15 6.37
N ASP A 228 -0.85 23.82 5.08
CA ASP A 228 -1.83 22.82 4.61
C ASP A 228 -1.61 21.47 5.32
N GLY A 229 -0.33 21.07 5.47
CA GLY A 229 0.05 19.82 6.13
C GLY A 229 -0.28 19.82 7.62
N LEU A 230 0.10 20.88 8.34
CA LEU A 230 -0.15 21.02 9.78
C LEU A 230 -1.64 21.08 10.10
N ASN A 231 -2.41 21.86 9.33
CA ASN A 231 -3.86 21.98 9.51
C ASN A 231 -4.60 20.65 9.23
N ALA A 232 -4.02 19.78 8.40
CA ALA A 232 -4.61 18.48 8.08
C ALA A 232 -4.30 17.38 9.13
N LEU A 233 -3.37 17.60 10.07
CA LEU A 233 -2.88 16.53 10.97
C LEU A 233 -3.99 15.84 11.76
N SER A 234 -4.91 16.62 12.35
CA SER A 234 -6.00 16.06 13.14
C SER A 234 -6.93 15.17 12.30
N ASP A 235 -7.29 15.63 11.09
CA ASP A 235 -8.09 14.84 10.15
C ASP A 235 -7.34 13.59 9.66
N VAL A 236 -6.04 13.70 9.41
CA VAL A 236 -5.19 12.58 9.00
C VAL A 236 -5.16 11.51 10.10
N ILE A 237 -4.97 11.90 11.36
CA ILE A 237 -4.99 10.98 12.51
C ILE A 237 -6.36 10.34 12.67
N TYR A 238 -7.44 11.12 12.54
CA TYR A 238 -8.80 10.59 12.55
C TYR A 238 -9.04 9.55 11.44
N HIS A 239 -8.58 9.83 10.21
CA HIS A 239 -8.74 8.90 9.11
C HIS A 239 -7.88 7.65 9.27
N LEU A 240 -6.60 7.79 9.64
CA LEU A 240 -5.67 6.67 9.81
C LEU A 240 -6.01 5.79 11.00
N GLU A 241 -6.53 6.38 12.07
CA GLU A 241 -6.76 5.74 13.37
C GLU A 241 -5.44 5.25 13.97
N SER A 242 -4.40 6.10 13.89
CA SER A 242 -3.03 5.80 14.33
C SER A 242 -2.35 7.07 14.86
N TYR A 243 -1.46 6.89 15.83
CA TYR A 243 -0.52 7.91 16.34
C TYR A 243 0.95 7.58 16.00
N ASP A 244 1.19 6.61 15.10
CA ASP A 244 2.55 6.29 14.66
C ASP A 244 3.17 7.43 13.84
N VAL A 245 4.34 7.89 14.27
CA VAL A 245 5.03 9.05 13.71
C VAL A 245 5.36 8.87 12.23
N THR A 246 5.94 7.72 11.86
CA THR A 246 6.34 7.45 10.46
C THR A 246 5.12 7.37 9.56
N THR A 247 4.06 6.72 10.02
CA THR A 247 2.79 6.61 9.30
C THR A 247 2.18 7.99 9.08
N ILE A 248 2.04 8.83 10.11
CA ILE A 248 1.44 10.16 9.99
C ILE A 248 2.25 11.05 9.05
N ARG A 249 3.59 11.12 9.25
CA ARG A 249 4.50 11.91 8.41
C ARG A 249 4.31 11.62 6.92
N ALA A 250 4.22 10.34 6.55
CA ALA A 250 4.06 9.90 5.16
C ALA A 250 2.61 9.99 4.65
N SER A 251 1.63 9.88 5.55
CA SER A 251 0.20 9.89 5.18
C SER A 251 -0.34 11.27 4.88
N THR A 252 0.16 12.33 5.55
CA THR A 252 -0.35 13.69 5.34
C THR A 252 -0.25 14.15 3.89
N PRO A 253 0.91 14.03 3.19
CA PRO A 253 0.97 14.34 1.77
C PRO A 253 0.06 13.45 0.92
N MET A 254 -0.04 12.16 1.23
CA MET A 254 -0.91 11.22 0.49
C MET A 254 -2.40 11.55 0.65
N TYR A 255 -2.83 11.97 1.84
CA TYR A 255 -4.18 12.45 2.12
C TYR A 255 -4.51 13.70 1.29
N LEU A 256 -3.61 14.69 1.28
CA LEU A 256 -3.76 15.92 0.50
C LEU A 256 -3.75 15.65 -1.01
N LEU A 257 -2.91 14.71 -1.47
CA LEU A 257 -2.86 14.26 -2.85
C LEU A 257 -4.18 13.62 -3.27
N SER A 258 -4.72 12.73 -2.43
CA SER A 258 -5.98 12.02 -2.69
C SER A 258 -7.15 12.97 -2.83
N ARG A 259 -7.20 14.04 -2.02
CA ARG A 259 -8.20 15.12 -2.15
C ARG A 259 -8.17 15.75 -3.54
N LYS A 260 -6.99 16.05 -4.06
CA LYS A 260 -6.81 16.68 -5.38
C LYS A 260 -7.13 15.72 -6.52
N ILE A 261 -6.70 14.47 -6.41
CA ILE A 261 -7.03 13.39 -7.37
C ILE A 261 -8.54 13.23 -7.49
N LYS A 262 -9.25 13.20 -6.34
CA LYS A 262 -10.71 13.13 -6.33
C LYS A 262 -11.35 14.33 -7.03
N GLY A 263 -10.84 15.53 -6.77
CA GLY A 263 -11.29 16.77 -7.42
C GLY A 263 -11.14 16.75 -8.95
N MET A 264 -10.24 15.93 -9.48
CA MET A 264 -10.05 15.71 -10.92
C MET A 264 -10.93 14.58 -11.48
N GLY A 265 -11.78 13.95 -10.66
CA GLY A 265 -12.71 12.89 -11.07
C GLY A 265 -12.11 11.48 -11.13
N VAL A 266 -10.85 11.31 -10.76
CA VAL A 266 -10.19 10.00 -10.68
C VAL A 266 -10.66 9.26 -9.43
N LYS A 267 -10.99 7.97 -9.58
CA LYS A 267 -11.55 7.13 -8.50
C LYS A 267 -10.63 5.98 -8.08
N MET A 268 -9.61 5.67 -8.87
CA MET A 268 -8.66 4.60 -8.59
C MET A 268 -7.24 5.01 -8.96
N VAL A 269 -6.28 4.63 -8.14
CA VAL A 269 -4.85 4.81 -8.44
C VAL A 269 -4.05 3.54 -8.16
N LEU A 270 -3.06 3.27 -8.99
CA LEU A 270 -2.03 2.28 -8.70
C LEU A 270 -0.89 2.94 -7.92
N SER A 271 -0.31 2.19 -6.98
CA SER A 271 0.80 2.64 -6.15
C SER A 271 1.85 1.56 -5.92
N GLY A 272 3.03 1.98 -5.45
CA GLY A 272 4.24 1.15 -5.34
C GLY A 272 4.50 0.53 -3.96
N GLU A 273 3.56 0.60 -3.01
CA GLU A 273 3.73 0.00 -1.67
C GLU A 273 3.95 -1.52 -1.75
N GLY A 274 4.74 -2.04 -0.81
CA GLY A 274 5.10 -3.46 -0.72
C GLY A 274 6.47 -3.79 -1.29
N SER A 275 6.98 -2.98 -2.23
CA SER A 275 8.28 -3.24 -2.87
C SER A 275 9.44 -3.23 -1.86
N ASP A 276 9.49 -2.22 -1.00
CA ASP A 276 10.55 -2.08 0.02
C ASP A 276 10.54 -3.27 1.00
N GLU A 277 9.38 -3.80 1.37
CA GLU A 277 9.23 -4.94 2.28
C GLU A 277 9.62 -6.27 1.65
N ILE A 278 9.33 -6.46 0.36
CA ILE A 278 9.61 -7.71 -0.36
C ILE A 278 11.09 -7.84 -0.72
N PHE A 279 11.72 -6.71 -1.07
CA PHE A 279 13.08 -6.67 -1.64
C PHE A 279 14.12 -6.05 -0.70
N GLY A 280 13.74 -5.73 0.54
CA GLY A 280 14.64 -5.11 1.53
C GLY A 280 15.16 -3.76 1.09
N GLY A 281 14.24 -2.86 0.73
CA GLY A 281 14.54 -1.56 0.15
C GLY A 281 14.86 -0.44 1.14
N TYR A 282 14.55 -0.64 2.43
CA TYR A 282 14.87 0.33 3.47
C TYR A 282 16.37 0.35 3.78
N LEU A 283 16.94 1.53 4.04
CA LEU A 283 18.39 1.69 4.24
C LEU A 283 18.95 0.87 5.40
N TYR A 284 18.15 0.60 6.45
CA TYR A 284 18.61 -0.25 7.56
C TYR A 284 18.87 -1.71 7.13
N PHE A 285 18.36 -2.18 5.98
CA PHE A 285 18.71 -3.51 5.45
C PHE A 285 20.18 -3.63 5.05
N HIS A 286 20.92 -2.52 4.89
CA HIS A 286 22.38 -2.55 4.73
C HIS A 286 23.08 -3.17 5.94
N ALA A 287 22.46 -3.11 7.12
CA ALA A 287 22.98 -3.68 8.36
C ALA A 287 22.50 -5.13 8.62
N ALA A 288 21.82 -5.76 7.65
CA ALA A 288 21.38 -7.15 7.78
C ALA A 288 22.61 -8.07 7.93
N PRO A 289 22.70 -8.89 9.00
CA PRO A 289 23.91 -9.67 9.28
C PRO A 289 24.11 -10.85 8.32
N ASP A 290 23.01 -11.47 7.89
CA ASP A 290 23.01 -12.63 6.98
C ASP A 290 21.67 -12.75 6.24
N LYS A 291 21.61 -13.71 5.31
CA LYS A 291 20.44 -13.93 4.46
C LYS A 291 19.20 -14.42 5.23
N ALA A 292 19.39 -15.14 6.34
CA ALA A 292 18.28 -15.64 7.15
C ALA A 292 17.64 -14.51 7.96
N ALA A 293 18.46 -13.61 8.53
CA ALA A 293 18.01 -12.40 9.20
C ALA A 293 17.34 -11.43 8.22
N PHE A 294 17.89 -11.27 7.01
CA PHE A 294 17.26 -10.51 5.92
C PHE A 294 15.86 -11.05 5.60
N HIS A 295 15.75 -12.36 5.36
CA HIS A 295 14.47 -13.01 5.08
C HIS A 295 13.47 -12.82 6.22
N THR A 296 13.88 -13.11 7.45
CA THR A 296 13.03 -12.98 8.65
C THR A 296 12.46 -11.57 8.77
N GLU A 297 13.27 -10.55 8.50
CA GLU A 297 12.81 -9.16 8.51
C GLU A 297 11.85 -8.86 7.35
N THR A 298 12.14 -9.26 6.12
CA THR A 298 11.20 -9.08 5.00
C THR A 298 9.85 -9.76 5.26
N VAL A 299 9.86 -11.00 5.79
CA VAL A 299 8.65 -11.72 6.21
C VAL A 299 7.89 -10.94 7.28
N ARG A 300 8.59 -10.46 8.32
CA ARG A 300 7.99 -9.65 9.39
C ARG A 300 7.35 -8.38 8.85
N ARG A 301 8.02 -7.70 7.92
CA ARG A 301 7.51 -6.47 7.28
C ARG A 301 6.28 -6.75 6.45
N VAL A 302 6.32 -7.72 5.54
CA VAL A 302 5.16 -8.08 4.72
C VAL A 302 3.97 -8.50 5.58
N LYS A 303 4.20 -9.27 6.65
CA LYS A 303 3.14 -9.67 7.61
C LYS A 303 2.48 -8.50 8.32
N ASN A 304 3.22 -7.44 8.59
CA ASN A 304 2.75 -6.29 9.38
C ASN A 304 2.40 -5.07 8.50
N LEU A 305 2.44 -5.20 7.17
CA LEU A 305 2.08 -4.13 6.22
C LEU A 305 0.69 -3.53 6.51
N HIS A 306 -0.25 -4.36 6.96
CA HIS A 306 -1.61 -3.94 7.32
C HIS A 306 -1.70 -2.95 8.49
N LEU A 307 -0.61 -2.78 9.25
CA LEU A 307 -0.51 -1.85 10.38
C LEU A 307 0.21 -0.55 10.02
N ALA A 308 0.84 -0.47 8.84
CA ALA A 308 1.65 0.65 8.40
C ALA A 308 1.32 1.06 6.95
N ASP A 309 2.08 0.59 5.95
CA ASP A 309 1.99 1.09 4.58
C ASP A 309 0.65 0.78 3.90
N CYS A 310 0.07 -0.40 4.11
CA CYS A 310 -1.28 -0.69 3.61
C CYS A 310 -2.34 0.14 4.34
N LEU A 311 -2.17 0.36 5.66
CA LEU A 311 -3.07 1.22 6.45
C LEU A 311 -3.09 2.64 5.88
N ARG A 312 -1.91 3.23 5.66
CA ARG A 312 -1.73 4.54 5.04
C ARG A 312 -2.32 4.57 3.64
N ALA A 313 -1.86 3.69 2.75
CA ALA A 313 -2.30 3.70 1.35
C ALA A 313 -3.82 3.56 1.23
N ASN A 314 -4.42 2.65 2.00
CA ASN A 314 -5.86 2.43 1.99
C ASN A 314 -6.64 3.60 2.60
N LYS A 315 -6.32 4.02 3.83
CA LYS A 315 -7.15 5.01 4.54
C LYS A 315 -6.92 6.45 4.08
N SER A 316 -5.69 6.84 3.72
CA SER A 316 -5.42 8.19 3.21
C SER A 316 -6.13 8.44 1.87
N THR A 317 -6.25 7.41 1.02
CA THR A 317 -6.96 7.52 -0.26
C THR A 317 -8.47 7.37 -0.10
N SER A 318 -8.92 6.44 0.75
CA SER A 318 -10.34 6.23 1.06
C SER A 318 -10.99 7.43 1.73
N ALA A 319 -10.23 8.25 2.46
CA ALA A 319 -10.71 9.51 3.04
C ALA A 319 -11.37 10.45 2.00
N TRP A 320 -10.96 10.34 0.73
CA TRP A 320 -11.50 11.13 -0.38
C TRP A 320 -12.23 10.27 -1.42
N GLY A 321 -12.53 9.02 -1.10
CA GLY A 321 -13.19 8.09 -2.02
C GLY A 321 -12.38 7.82 -3.29
N VAL A 322 -11.07 7.60 -3.11
CA VAL A 322 -10.13 7.10 -4.11
C VAL A 322 -9.65 5.71 -3.66
N GLU A 323 -9.73 4.72 -4.54
CA GLU A 323 -9.24 3.37 -4.30
C GLU A 323 -7.75 3.26 -4.66
N ALA A 324 -6.91 2.82 -3.72
CA ALA A 324 -5.51 2.50 -4.00
C ALA A 324 -5.33 1.00 -4.28
N ARG A 325 -4.63 0.68 -5.37
CA ARG A 325 -4.23 -0.69 -5.74
C ARG A 325 -2.72 -0.84 -5.68
N VAL A 326 -2.24 -1.96 -5.14
CA VAL A 326 -0.82 -2.19 -4.81
C VAL A 326 -0.32 -3.48 -5.50
N PRO A 327 0.18 -3.40 -6.75
CA PRO A 327 0.58 -4.56 -7.54
C PRO A 327 1.69 -5.42 -6.94
N PHE A 328 2.62 -4.83 -6.19
CA PHE A 328 3.66 -5.58 -5.49
C PHE A 328 3.10 -6.57 -4.46
N LEU A 329 1.87 -6.38 -3.99
CA LEU A 329 1.21 -7.29 -3.03
C LEU A 329 0.27 -8.30 -3.69
N ASP A 330 0.42 -8.52 -5.00
CA ASP A 330 -0.22 -9.63 -5.69
C ASP A 330 0.17 -10.98 -5.08
N LYS A 331 -0.81 -11.85 -4.88
CA LYS A 331 -0.61 -13.12 -4.18
C LYS A 331 0.41 -14.01 -4.88
N GLN A 332 0.37 -14.06 -6.22
CA GLN A 332 1.30 -14.87 -7.00
C GLN A 332 2.68 -14.21 -7.02
N PHE A 333 2.74 -12.90 -7.28
CA PHE A 333 4.00 -12.16 -7.27
C PHE A 333 4.72 -12.26 -5.92
N LEU A 334 3.99 -12.20 -4.80
CA LEU A 334 4.53 -12.39 -3.46
C LEU A 334 5.12 -13.78 -3.27
N GLU A 335 4.40 -14.84 -3.68
CA GLU A 335 4.90 -16.21 -3.57
C GLU A 335 6.21 -16.39 -4.33
N ASP A 336 6.28 -15.84 -5.55
CA ASP A 336 7.46 -15.98 -6.39
C ASP A 336 8.62 -15.10 -5.89
N ALA A 337 8.37 -13.82 -5.59
CA ALA A 337 9.39 -12.89 -5.13
C ALA A 337 9.93 -13.25 -3.74
N MET A 338 9.10 -13.76 -2.83
CA MET A 338 9.52 -14.20 -1.50
C MET A 338 10.15 -15.61 -1.52
N GLY A 339 10.03 -16.36 -2.61
CA GLY A 339 10.67 -17.66 -2.80
C GLY A 339 12.12 -17.61 -3.28
N ILE A 340 12.61 -16.46 -3.74
CA ILE A 340 14.00 -16.25 -4.19
C ILE A 340 14.97 -16.35 -3.01
N ASP A 341 16.17 -16.91 -3.23
CA ASP A 341 17.24 -16.91 -2.22
C ASP A 341 17.49 -15.48 -1.68
N PRO A 342 17.29 -15.23 -0.38
CA PRO A 342 17.48 -13.91 0.20
C PRO A 342 18.90 -13.36 0.02
N ALA A 343 19.91 -14.23 -0.20
CA ALA A 343 21.26 -13.80 -0.56
C ALA A 343 21.29 -12.93 -1.84
N GLU A 344 20.37 -13.19 -2.79
CA GLU A 344 20.28 -12.39 -4.01
C GLU A 344 19.75 -10.98 -3.75
N LYS A 345 18.95 -10.81 -2.69
CA LYS A 345 18.37 -9.53 -2.26
C LYS A 345 19.28 -8.73 -1.33
N MET A 346 20.29 -9.37 -0.74
CA MET A 346 21.19 -8.71 0.22
C MET A 346 21.98 -7.57 -0.45
N ILE A 347 22.15 -6.51 0.33
CA ILE A 347 22.86 -5.30 -0.07
C ILE A 347 24.34 -5.47 0.26
N ASN A 348 25.22 -5.13 -0.68
CA ASN A 348 26.67 -5.21 -0.50
C ASN A 348 27.39 -4.13 -1.32
N LYS A 349 28.71 -4.21 -1.45
CA LYS A 349 29.51 -3.21 -2.18
C LYS A 349 29.18 -3.12 -3.68
N GLU A 350 28.64 -4.18 -4.26
CA GLU A 350 28.31 -4.29 -5.69
C GLU A 350 26.80 -4.14 -5.96
N ARG A 351 25.96 -4.43 -4.96
CA ARG A 351 24.50 -4.47 -5.07
C ARG A 351 23.87 -3.45 -4.13
N ILE A 352 23.23 -2.44 -4.70
CA ILE A 352 22.40 -1.48 -3.96
C ILE A 352 21.06 -2.10 -3.55
N GLU A 353 20.29 -1.39 -2.71
CA GLU A 353 18.95 -1.84 -2.30
C GLU A 353 18.05 -2.15 -3.51
N LYS A 354 17.30 -3.25 -3.40
CA LYS A 354 16.44 -3.79 -4.48
C LYS A 354 17.18 -4.08 -5.79
N TYR A 355 18.47 -4.41 -5.74
CA TYR A 355 19.26 -4.72 -6.92
C TYR A 355 18.55 -5.69 -7.88
N ILE A 356 17.96 -6.77 -7.37
CA ILE A 356 17.31 -7.77 -8.24
C ILE A 356 16.08 -7.22 -8.97
N LEU A 357 15.35 -6.29 -8.37
CA LEU A 357 14.22 -5.62 -9.03
C LEU A 357 14.73 -4.67 -10.11
N ARG A 358 15.79 -3.90 -9.83
CA ARG A 358 16.43 -3.00 -10.80
C ARG A 358 16.96 -3.80 -11.99
N LYS A 359 17.67 -4.90 -11.72
CA LYS A 359 18.22 -5.78 -12.75
C LYS A 359 17.13 -6.50 -13.54
N ALA A 360 16.01 -6.86 -12.90
CA ALA A 360 14.86 -7.41 -13.60
C ALA A 360 14.30 -6.45 -14.66
N PHE A 361 14.36 -5.13 -14.44
CA PHE A 361 13.84 -4.12 -15.38
C PHE A 361 14.94 -3.41 -16.21
N ASP A 362 16.19 -3.82 -16.06
CA ASP A 362 17.30 -3.42 -16.92
C ASP A 362 17.27 -4.25 -18.20
N THR A 363 16.91 -3.60 -19.30
CA THR A 363 16.75 -4.24 -20.62
C THR A 363 17.86 -3.86 -21.59
N THR A 364 19.01 -3.40 -21.08
CA THR A 364 20.14 -2.94 -21.91
C THR A 364 20.74 -4.06 -22.78
N ASP A 365 20.56 -5.30 -22.38
CA ASP A 365 20.94 -6.53 -23.09
C ASP A 365 19.82 -7.08 -24.00
N GLU A 366 18.65 -6.44 -24.04
CA GLU A 366 17.50 -6.85 -24.85
C GLU A 366 17.15 -5.79 -25.92
N PRO A 367 17.75 -5.85 -27.13
CA PRO A 367 17.65 -4.77 -28.12
C PRO A 367 16.24 -4.50 -28.65
N ASN A 368 15.32 -5.48 -28.53
CA ASN A 368 13.93 -5.34 -28.97
C ASN A 368 13.00 -4.85 -27.85
N THR A 369 13.48 -4.78 -26.61
CA THR A 369 12.69 -4.37 -25.46
C THR A 369 12.96 -2.89 -25.19
N LYS A 370 11.93 -2.05 -25.31
CA LYS A 370 12.05 -0.65 -24.91
C LYS A 370 12.44 -0.57 -23.41
N PRO A 371 13.27 0.39 -22.98
CA PRO A 371 13.57 0.57 -21.56
C PRO A 371 12.32 0.91 -20.74
N TYR A 372 12.20 0.39 -19.52
CA TYR A 372 11.07 0.69 -18.64
C TYR A 372 11.22 2.07 -17.99
N LEU A 373 12.44 2.49 -17.68
CA LEU A 373 12.76 3.76 -17.05
C LEU A 373 14.06 4.32 -17.64
N PRO A 374 14.30 5.64 -17.50
CA PRO A 374 15.63 6.19 -17.72
C PRO A 374 16.63 5.54 -16.76
N GLU A 375 17.84 5.23 -17.24
CA GLU A 375 18.88 4.54 -16.48
C GLU A 375 19.15 5.19 -15.11
N LYS A 376 19.20 6.53 -15.08
CA LYS A 376 19.40 7.30 -13.86
C LYS A 376 18.33 7.08 -12.78
N TYR A 377 17.09 6.74 -13.16
CA TYR A 377 16.00 6.46 -12.21
C TYR A 377 15.89 4.98 -11.88
N LEU A 378 16.23 4.11 -12.83
CA LEU A 378 16.33 2.67 -12.59
C LEU A 378 17.39 2.35 -11.53
N TRP A 379 18.50 3.11 -11.52
CA TRP A 379 19.62 2.94 -10.58
C TRP A 379 19.73 4.07 -9.53
N ARG A 380 18.70 4.91 -9.37
CA ARG A 380 18.64 5.95 -8.32
C ARG A 380 18.60 5.29 -6.95
N GLN A 381 19.47 5.72 -6.04
CA GLN A 381 19.43 5.29 -4.63
C GLN A 381 18.08 5.65 -3.99
N LYS A 382 17.59 4.81 -3.10
CA LYS A 382 16.34 5.00 -2.38
C LYS A 382 16.33 6.34 -1.63
N GLU A 383 15.33 7.16 -1.94
CA GLU A 383 14.87 8.27 -1.10
C GLU A 383 13.56 7.86 -0.39
N GLN A 384 13.47 8.19 0.89
CA GLN A 384 12.26 7.93 1.67
C GLN A 384 11.17 8.93 1.29
N PHE A 385 9.91 8.49 1.32
CA PHE A 385 8.78 9.33 0.92
C PHE A 385 8.73 10.65 1.71
N SER A 386 9.00 10.59 3.02
CA SER A 386 8.95 11.78 3.89
C SER A 386 10.10 12.77 3.68
N ASP A 387 11.23 12.34 3.11
CA ASP A 387 12.30 13.23 2.65
C ASP A 387 12.03 13.76 1.24
N GLY A 388 11.57 12.88 0.36
CA GLY A 388 11.32 13.17 -1.04
C GLY A 388 10.25 14.24 -1.26
N VAL A 389 9.25 14.30 -0.37
CA VAL A 389 8.21 15.37 -0.36
C VAL A 389 8.76 16.75 0.00
N GLY A 390 9.98 16.85 0.54
CA GLY A 390 10.69 18.10 0.81
C GLY A 390 11.17 18.20 2.26
N TYR A 391 12.45 18.53 2.42
CA TYR A 391 13.16 18.54 3.71
C TYR A 391 12.48 19.36 4.82
N GLY A 392 11.83 20.48 4.46
CA GLY A 392 11.17 21.36 5.45
C GLY A 392 9.90 20.77 6.09
N TRP A 393 9.37 19.64 5.59
CA TRP A 393 8.13 19.07 6.14
C TRP A 393 8.34 18.48 7.55
N ILE A 394 9.36 17.63 7.72
CA ILE A 394 9.61 17.00 9.02
C ILE A 394 10.15 17.98 10.03
N ASP A 395 10.99 18.92 9.61
CA ASP A 395 11.48 19.97 10.50
C ASP A 395 10.30 20.80 11.04
N ALA A 396 9.34 21.16 10.18
CA ALA A 396 8.14 21.88 10.62
C ALA A 396 7.24 21.07 11.57
N LEU A 397 7.18 19.73 11.43
CA LEU A 397 6.46 18.86 12.36
C LEU A 397 7.13 18.83 13.73
N LYS A 398 8.47 18.69 13.75
CA LYS A 398 9.26 18.71 14.99
C LYS A 398 9.14 20.08 15.68
N ASP A 399 9.31 21.17 14.93
CA ASP A 399 9.22 22.54 15.44
C ASP A 399 7.83 22.83 16.03
N ASN A 400 6.74 22.40 15.38
CA ASN A 400 5.40 22.55 15.96
C ASN A 400 5.16 21.66 17.18
N ALA A 401 5.70 20.44 17.19
CA ALA A 401 5.59 19.57 18.36
C ALA A 401 6.21 20.20 19.61
N GLU A 402 7.33 20.93 19.45
CA GLU A 402 7.97 21.70 20.53
C GLU A 402 7.08 22.83 21.09
N LEU A 403 6.19 23.40 20.26
CA LEU A 403 5.24 24.43 20.69
C LEU A 403 4.06 23.85 21.48
N HIS A 404 3.70 22.59 21.23
CA HIS A 404 2.54 21.94 21.82
C HIS A 404 2.85 20.99 22.98
N VAL A 405 4.11 20.52 23.11
CA VAL A 405 4.52 19.57 24.14
C VAL A 405 5.72 20.10 24.93
N THR A 406 5.50 20.36 26.22
CA THR A 406 6.55 20.83 27.12
C THR A 406 7.38 19.68 27.69
N ASP A 407 8.59 19.98 28.17
CA ASP A 407 9.42 18.99 28.88
C ASP A 407 8.75 18.48 30.16
N GLU A 408 7.88 19.28 30.77
CA GLU A 408 7.10 18.89 31.94
C GLU A 408 6.04 17.83 31.58
N MET A 409 5.37 17.98 30.43
CA MET A 409 4.43 16.97 29.92
C MET A 409 5.14 15.64 29.62
N MET A 410 6.35 15.68 29.08
CA MET A 410 7.17 14.48 28.83
C MET A 410 7.58 13.78 30.13
N LYS A 411 7.89 14.54 31.19
CA LYS A 411 8.24 13.99 32.51
C LYS A 411 7.03 13.41 33.25
N ASN A 412 5.85 13.96 33.01
CA ASN A 412 4.60 13.56 33.65
C ASN A 412 3.60 13.06 32.60
N PRO A 413 3.84 11.88 31.97
CA PRO A 413 2.93 11.34 30.97
C PRO A 413 1.58 11.00 31.59
N LYS A 414 0.54 10.98 30.75
CA LYS A 414 -0.82 10.65 31.18
C LYS A 414 -0.88 9.22 31.75
N PRO A 415 -1.38 9.02 32.99
CA PRO A 415 -1.41 7.69 33.64
C PRO A 415 -2.14 6.62 32.83
N GLU A 416 -3.18 7.00 32.09
CA GLU A 416 -3.98 6.11 31.24
C GLU A 416 -3.21 5.50 30.07
N TRP A 417 -2.02 5.99 29.74
CA TRP A 417 -1.18 5.41 28.68
C TRP A 417 -0.44 4.15 29.11
N GLY A 418 -0.33 3.89 30.42
CA GLY A 418 0.40 2.72 30.94
C GLY A 418 1.84 2.68 30.40
N ASP A 419 2.21 1.57 29.75
CA ASP A 419 3.55 1.36 29.20
C ASP A 419 3.73 1.95 27.79
N ASP A 420 2.66 2.39 27.13
CA ASP A 420 2.70 2.91 25.75
C ASP A 420 3.01 4.41 25.72
N ILE A 421 4.09 4.80 26.40
CA ILE A 421 4.49 6.20 26.56
C ILE A 421 5.23 6.67 25.30
N PRO A 422 4.88 7.84 24.74
CA PRO A 422 5.65 8.47 23.66
C PRO A 422 7.05 8.88 24.13
N ASP A 423 8.08 8.56 23.35
CA ASP A 423 9.50 8.83 23.65
C ASP A 423 10.02 10.13 23.02
N SER A 424 9.19 10.81 22.23
CA SER A 424 9.47 12.10 21.61
C SER A 424 8.26 13.03 21.70
N LYS A 425 8.51 14.34 21.66
CA LYS A 425 7.45 15.36 21.68
C LYS A 425 6.50 15.25 20.49
N GLU A 426 7.01 14.89 19.32
CA GLU A 426 6.18 14.67 18.13
C GLU A 426 5.24 13.46 18.32
N ALA A 427 5.76 12.33 18.80
CA ALA A 427 4.92 11.18 19.13
C ALA A 427 3.89 11.51 20.23
N TYR A 428 4.28 12.32 21.22
CA TYR A 428 3.38 12.78 22.28
C TYR A 428 2.26 13.65 21.70
N TRP A 429 2.59 14.58 20.81
CA TRP A 429 1.63 15.46 20.16
C TRP A 429 0.61 14.69 19.35
N TYR A 430 1.05 13.71 18.54
CA TYR A 430 0.14 12.83 17.80
C TYR A 430 -0.70 11.96 18.71
N ARG A 431 -0.14 11.46 19.81
CA ARG A 431 -0.92 10.70 20.79
C ARG A 431 -2.01 11.55 21.45
N MET A 432 -1.73 12.81 21.77
CA MET A 432 -2.76 13.73 22.27
C MET A 432 -3.89 13.92 21.26
N MET A 433 -3.57 14.18 19.98
CA MET A 433 -4.59 14.30 18.93
C MET A 433 -5.38 13.00 18.74
N PHE A 434 -4.73 11.84 18.84
CA PHE A 434 -5.43 10.55 18.78
C PHE A 434 -6.41 10.39 19.94
N ASP A 435 -6.01 10.72 21.17
CA ASP A 435 -6.87 10.64 22.36
C ASP A 435 -8.06 11.63 22.30
N GLU A 436 -7.96 12.73 21.54
CA GLU A 436 -9.08 13.64 21.28
C GLU A 436 -10.17 13.00 20.41
N HIS A 437 -9.78 12.13 19.47
CA HIS A 437 -10.70 11.43 18.55
C HIS A 437 -11.20 10.10 19.10
N PHE A 438 -10.32 9.34 19.77
CA PHE A 438 -10.55 7.95 20.11
C PHE A 438 -10.35 7.69 21.60
N PRO A 439 -11.22 6.89 22.23
CA PRO A 439 -11.02 6.45 23.61
C PRO A 439 -9.68 5.70 23.78
N PRO A 440 -9.04 5.78 24.97
CA PRO A 440 -7.72 5.18 25.21
C PRO A 440 -7.59 3.69 24.85
N TYR A 441 -8.65 2.89 25.00
CA TYR A 441 -8.63 1.46 24.66
C TYR A 441 -8.37 1.18 23.17
N CYS A 442 -8.66 2.15 22.28
CA CYS A 442 -8.41 2.04 20.85
C CYS A 442 -6.91 2.05 20.51
N ALA A 443 -6.07 2.57 21.40
CA ALA A 443 -4.62 2.63 21.20
C ALA A 443 -3.99 1.24 21.00
N SER A 444 -4.60 0.19 21.56
CA SER A 444 -4.17 -1.20 21.36
C SER A 444 -4.19 -1.68 19.90
N THR A 445 -4.85 -0.95 19.00
CA THR A 445 -4.90 -1.26 17.56
C THR A 445 -3.77 -0.62 16.76
N VAL A 446 -2.98 0.26 17.38
CA VAL A 446 -1.89 1.00 16.75
C VAL A 446 -0.57 0.26 16.95
N SER A 447 0.23 0.15 15.89
CA SER A 447 1.59 -0.39 15.96
C SER A 447 2.58 0.69 15.56
N ARG A 448 3.62 0.88 16.38
CA ARG A 448 4.73 1.78 16.05
C ARG A 448 5.65 1.14 15.03
N TRP A 449 6.01 1.88 13.99
CA TRP A 449 7.00 1.41 13.01
C TRP A 449 8.40 1.56 13.61
N THR A 450 9.11 0.44 13.77
CA THR A 450 10.47 0.43 14.32
C THR A 450 11.44 -0.35 13.43
N PRO A 451 12.61 0.22 13.07
CA PRO A 451 13.66 -0.46 12.31
C PRO A 451 14.43 -1.48 13.17
N THR A 452 14.62 -2.71 12.70
CA THR A 452 15.20 -3.81 13.50
C THR A 452 16.69 -3.63 13.78
N TRP A 453 17.43 -3.06 12.83
CA TRP A 453 18.89 -2.92 12.92
C TRP A 453 19.34 -1.45 13.04
N SER A 454 18.47 -0.57 13.53
CA SER A 454 18.84 0.82 13.82
C SER A 454 18.86 1.06 15.32
N LYS A 455 19.87 1.83 15.78
CA LYS A 455 20.00 2.26 17.19
C LYS A 455 19.43 3.66 17.43
N GLN A 456 18.81 4.27 16.43
CA GLN A 456 18.31 5.63 16.49
C GLN A 456 16.90 5.68 17.07
N THR A 457 16.58 6.77 17.76
CA THR A 457 15.23 7.06 18.27
C THR A 457 14.30 7.58 17.18
N ASP A 458 14.83 8.10 16.05
CA ASP A 458 14.00 8.55 14.92
C ASP A 458 13.48 7.33 14.13
N PRO A 459 12.15 7.11 14.07
CA PRO A 459 11.55 5.95 13.41
C PRO A 459 11.54 6.07 11.89
N SER A 460 12.19 7.06 11.28
CA SER A 460 12.22 7.21 9.83
C SER A 460 13.05 6.14 9.12
N GLY A 461 13.98 5.44 9.79
CA GLY A 461 14.83 4.44 9.13
C GLY A 461 15.85 5.04 8.13
N ARG A 462 16.13 6.36 8.26
CA ARG A 462 17.08 7.13 7.44
C ARG A 462 18.54 6.79 7.69
N PHE A 463 18.82 6.21 8.85
CA PHE A 463 20.17 6.05 9.36
C PHE A 463 20.59 4.58 9.31
N VAL A 464 21.80 4.36 8.78
CA VAL A 464 22.54 3.11 8.84
C VAL A 464 23.19 2.95 10.21
#